data_AF-A0A024GZJ1-F1
#
_entry.id   AF-A0A024GZJ1-F1
#
_cell.length_a   1.000
_cell.length_b   1.000
_cell.length_c   1.000
_cell.angle_alpha   90.00
_cell.angle_beta   90.00
_cell.angle_gamma   90.00
#
_symmetry.space_group_name_H-M   'P 1'
#
loop_
_entity.id
_entity.type
_entity.pdbx_description
1 polymer ?
#
loop_
_entity_poly.entity_id
_entity_poly.type
_entity_poly.pdbx_seq_one_letter_code
_entity_poly.pdbx_strand_id
1 'polypeptide(L)'
;MTDMPEYFSKRTSRVDGGPTKQTPRRPRRRFVVGVTWTAVAALSLAAGLAWLGTRASTIRSELTSAVHEVARLMQAASDNDAKATAESAERLQLHTAAAREAAEDPLWTLASAIPAVGANFSAVTEITRSADDVSTLGVMPLVQVLDTLNWDALLPSSAGANLEPLRTAAPHISAAAHAVRASAERLDSIESSSLLGQVAEPLERAREQLASVTGALDTAANTSQVAPSMMGGDGSRNYLLMIQNNAEARASGGIPGALAVLNLDKGKLTLSAQSSAGDVGVISPSVPVPTEQRAIYSDRLGKYMQDVNLTPDFPTAAASARAMWEKRTGERLDGVISLDPVALGYVLDGTGPIKISSPELARLTNGVMPTELSGKNVVATLLSEVYAKIEEPGLQDAYFAGVAKEIFAALSNGNGDAKVLLDGMQRGTAEGRVLVWSAKPEEQAIIAKYPLSGSVVGPSVSPAEFGVYFNDGTGAKMDYYVKRTVHMIKECQQDGYGQTTVSITSTNTAPLDAATSLPAYVTGAGNFGVPAGSVQTNVIAYGPVQAHVETASLNGERTDFAPYFHSNRPVAVLTLRLAPGETKTVEFTFGKIVQHTEPELVVTPTVQPVNDVILPTKSMVCG
;
A
#
# COMPACT_ATOMS: atom_id res chain seq x y z
N MET A 1 57.75 55.83 -31.30
CA MET A 1 58.93 55.04 -30.87
C MET A 1 58.91 53.78 -31.72
N THR A 2 59.63 53.84 -32.84
CA THR A 2 60.87 53.07 -33.13
C THR A 2 60.51 51.64 -33.57
N ASP A 3 60.91 51.12 -34.72
CA ASP A 3 61.89 51.59 -35.70
C ASP A 3 61.71 50.76 -37.00
N MET A 4 62.07 51.36 -38.12
CA MET A 4 62.38 50.72 -39.42
C MET A 4 63.74 49.94 -39.30
N PRO A 5 64.35 49.26 -40.32
CA PRO A 5 64.25 49.47 -41.78
C PRO A 5 64.40 48.25 -42.74
N GLU A 6 64.11 48.54 -44.01
CA GLU A 6 64.74 48.19 -45.31
C GLU A 6 65.93 47.19 -45.40
N TYR A 7 66.02 46.41 -46.50
CA TYR A 7 66.93 46.68 -47.66
C TYR A 7 66.91 45.59 -48.77
N PHE A 8 66.65 46.01 -50.02
CA PHE A 8 67.31 45.66 -51.31
C PHE A 8 67.32 44.18 -51.82
N SER A 9 67.23 43.86 -53.12
CA SER A 9 67.90 44.43 -54.31
C SER A 9 67.29 43.92 -55.64
N LYS A 10 67.38 44.79 -56.65
CA LYS A 10 67.09 44.67 -58.10
C LYS A 10 67.73 43.46 -58.81
N ARG A 11 67.09 43.03 -59.92
CA ARG A 11 67.73 42.96 -61.27
C ARG A 11 66.70 42.82 -62.40
N THR A 12 66.98 43.54 -63.49
CA THR A 12 66.23 43.64 -64.75
C THR A 12 67.08 43.10 -65.91
N SER A 13 66.49 42.31 -66.82
CA SER A 13 66.85 42.19 -68.26
C SER A 13 65.86 41.23 -68.95
N ARG A 14 65.05 41.69 -69.94
CA ARG A 14 65.18 41.44 -71.41
C ARG A 14 65.44 39.95 -71.76
N VAL A 15 64.77 39.27 -72.69
CA VAL A 15 63.96 39.59 -73.89
C VAL A 15 63.30 38.27 -74.37
N ASP A 16 62.32 38.36 -75.27
CA ASP A 16 61.77 37.33 -76.18
C ASP A 16 60.69 36.33 -75.71
N GLY A 17 59.76 36.11 -76.63
CA GLY A 17 58.81 35.00 -76.64
C GLY A 17 57.36 35.44 -76.76
N GLY A 18 56.91 35.80 -77.97
CA GLY A 18 55.47 35.89 -78.25
C GLY A 18 54.85 34.49 -78.22
N PRO A 19 53.84 34.21 -77.37
CA PRO A 19 53.13 32.94 -77.39
C PRO A 19 51.70 33.11 -77.94
N THR A 20 51.41 32.28 -78.94
CA THR A 20 50.19 31.46 -79.06
C THR A 20 48.90 31.97 -78.39
N LYS A 21 47.88 32.23 -79.23
CA LYS A 21 46.47 32.37 -78.84
C LYS A 21 46.02 31.19 -77.96
N GLN A 22 45.90 31.41 -76.65
CA GLN A 22 45.15 30.55 -75.75
C GLN A 22 43.84 31.25 -75.34
N THR A 23 42.73 30.62 -75.67
CA THR A 23 41.39 30.96 -75.19
C THR A 23 41.27 30.60 -73.70
N PRO A 24 40.88 31.53 -72.80
CA PRO A 24 40.58 31.15 -71.42
C PRO A 24 39.22 30.43 -71.38
N ARG A 25 39.26 29.12 -71.12
CA ARG A 25 38.09 28.30 -70.76
C ARG A 25 37.47 28.82 -69.45
N ARG A 26 36.20 29.22 -69.52
CA ARG A 26 35.37 29.70 -68.39
C ARG A 26 35.21 28.64 -67.26
N PRO A 27 35.04 29.05 -65.98
CA PRO A 27 35.03 28.21 -64.78
C PRO A 27 33.67 27.53 -64.50
N ARG A 28 32.92 27.13 -65.53
CA ARG A 28 31.57 26.55 -65.35
C ARG A 28 31.56 25.19 -64.65
N ARG A 29 32.65 24.43 -64.71
CA ARG A 29 32.71 23.05 -64.18
C ARG A 29 32.76 23.00 -62.65
N ARG A 30 33.42 23.95 -61.97
CA ARG A 30 33.48 23.99 -60.49
C ARG A 30 32.17 24.46 -59.84
N PHE A 31 31.45 25.38 -60.48
CA PHE A 31 30.14 25.84 -60.01
C PHE A 31 29.05 24.78 -60.21
N VAL A 32 29.05 24.09 -61.35
CA VAL A 32 28.10 22.97 -61.60
C VAL A 32 28.38 21.78 -60.68
N VAL A 33 29.66 21.48 -60.39
CA VAL A 33 30.04 20.44 -59.41
C VAL A 33 29.64 20.85 -57.98
N GLY A 34 29.84 22.12 -57.59
CA GLY A 34 29.38 22.62 -56.29
C GLY A 34 27.86 22.52 -56.11
N VAL A 35 27.09 22.97 -57.11
CA VAL A 35 25.61 22.91 -57.10
C VAL A 35 25.09 21.47 -57.08
N THR A 36 25.72 20.56 -57.82
CA THR A 36 25.33 19.13 -57.80
C THR A 36 25.65 18.47 -56.48
N TRP A 37 26.80 18.74 -55.84
CA TRP A 37 27.11 18.21 -54.50
C TRP A 37 26.15 18.76 -53.43
N THR A 38 25.78 20.04 -53.47
CA THR A 38 24.75 20.58 -52.56
C THR A 38 23.37 19.99 -52.82
N ALA A 39 22.98 19.76 -54.08
CA ALA A 39 21.71 19.12 -54.40
C ALA A 39 21.66 17.66 -53.96
N VAL A 40 22.77 16.92 -54.13
CA VAL A 40 22.91 15.55 -53.62
C VAL A 40 22.87 15.54 -52.09
N ALA A 41 23.60 16.43 -51.41
CA ALA A 41 23.56 16.54 -49.95
C ALA A 41 22.16 16.89 -49.43
N ALA A 42 21.45 17.80 -50.09
CA ALA A 42 20.07 18.16 -49.73
C ALA A 42 19.09 17.00 -49.98
N LEU A 43 19.24 16.26 -51.08
CA LEU A 43 18.42 15.07 -51.36
C LEU A 43 18.70 13.93 -50.38
N SER A 44 19.98 13.68 -50.04
CA SER A 44 20.36 12.72 -49.01
C SER A 44 19.83 13.11 -47.64
N LEU A 45 19.84 14.41 -47.30
CA LEU A 45 19.25 14.92 -46.06
C LEU A 45 17.72 14.76 -46.05
N ALA A 46 17.04 15.09 -47.14
CA ALA A 46 15.59 14.93 -47.28
C ALA A 46 15.17 13.44 -47.23
N ALA A 47 15.93 12.55 -47.87
CA ALA A 47 15.71 11.11 -47.79
C ALA A 47 15.96 10.58 -46.37
N GLY A 48 17.00 11.06 -45.68
CA GLY A 48 17.27 10.73 -44.28
C GLY A 48 16.15 11.19 -43.34
N LEU A 49 15.65 12.42 -43.49
CA LEU A 49 14.52 12.94 -42.73
C LEU A 49 13.23 12.17 -43.02
N ALA A 50 12.97 11.82 -44.28
CA ALA A 50 11.83 10.98 -44.65
C ALA A 50 11.91 9.59 -44.01
N TRP A 51 13.11 8.97 -43.99
CA TRP A 51 13.36 7.69 -43.34
C TRP A 51 13.17 7.75 -41.81
N LEU A 52 13.70 8.79 -41.16
CA LEU A 52 13.45 9.03 -39.74
C LEU A 52 11.96 9.22 -39.46
N GLY A 53 11.24 9.91 -40.36
CA GLY A 53 9.79 10.05 -40.30
C GLY A 53 9.05 8.71 -40.39
N THR A 54 9.47 7.81 -41.27
CA THR A 54 8.88 6.46 -41.35
C THR A 54 9.17 5.65 -40.09
N ARG A 55 10.40 5.71 -39.55
CA ARG A 55 10.75 5.03 -38.30
C ARG A 55 9.97 5.57 -37.11
N ALA A 56 9.83 6.90 -36.99
CA ALA A 56 9.00 7.52 -35.96
C ALA A 56 7.54 7.09 -36.07
N SER A 57 7.00 6.98 -37.29
CA SER A 57 5.65 6.47 -37.53
C SER A 57 5.50 5.01 -37.13
N THR A 58 6.48 4.15 -37.44
CA THR A 58 6.51 2.75 -37.00
C THR A 58 6.53 2.69 -35.47
N ILE A 59 7.47 3.36 -34.81
CA ILE A 59 7.56 3.38 -33.34
C ILE A 59 6.23 3.79 -32.70
N ARG A 60 5.63 4.88 -33.18
CA ARG A 60 4.33 5.35 -32.67
C ARG A 60 3.23 4.30 -32.87
N SER A 61 3.13 3.72 -34.06
CA SER A 61 2.10 2.73 -34.39
C SER A 61 2.26 1.48 -33.52
N GLU A 62 3.47 0.94 -33.43
CA GLU A 62 3.78 -0.27 -32.69
C GLU A 62 3.59 -0.07 -31.17
N LEU A 63 4.08 1.04 -30.60
CA LEU A 63 3.83 1.35 -29.18
C LEU A 63 2.35 1.58 -28.89
N THR A 64 1.60 2.17 -29.82
CA THR A 64 0.15 2.33 -29.66
C THR A 64 -0.53 0.95 -29.64
N SER A 65 -0.17 0.05 -30.55
CA SER A 65 -0.69 -1.32 -30.56
C SER A 65 -0.31 -2.08 -29.29
N ALA A 66 0.93 -1.94 -28.81
CA ALA A 66 1.40 -2.51 -27.56
C ALA A 66 0.52 -2.10 -26.38
N VAL A 67 0.17 -0.81 -26.24
CA VAL A 67 -0.76 -0.34 -25.18
C VAL A 67 -2.13 -1.03 -25.26
N HIS A 68 -2.66 -1.26 -26.46
CA HIS A 68 -3.92 -1.99 -26.63
C HIS A 68 -3.80 -3.47 -26.23
N GLU A 69 -2.65 -4.11 -26.53
CA GLU A 69 -2.40 -5.49 -26.10
C GLU A 69 -2.20 -5.59 -24.58
N VAL A 70 -1.58 -4.60 -23.93
CA VAL A 70 -1.50 -4.54 -22.45
C VAL A 70 -2.91 -4.53 -21.84
N ALA A 71 -3.82 -3.70 -22.35
CA ALA A 71 -5.20 -3.67 -21.85
C ALA A 71 -5.93 -5.01 -22.02
N ARG A 72 -5.75 -5.68 -23.16
CA ARG A 72 -6.32 -7.01 -23.42
C ARG A 72 -5.69 -8.09 -22.54
N LEU A 73 -4.37 -8.01 -22.33
CA LEU A 73 -3.65 -8.90 -21.44
C LEU A 73 -4.14 -8.79 -20.00
N MET A 74 -4.31 -7.57 -19.49
CA MET A 74 -4.85 -7.34 -18.14
C MET A 74 -6.27 -7.88 -17.99
N GLN A 75 -7.11 -7.70 -19.01
CA GLN A 75 -8.47 -8.23 -19.03
C GLN A 75 -8.48 -9.77 -19.05
N ALA A 76 -7.73 -10.38 -19.98
CA ALA A 76 -7.64 -11.84 -20.09
C ALA A 76 -7.08 -12.49 -18.81
N ALA A 77 -6.07 -11.88 -18.19
CA ALA A 77 -5.52 -12.34 -16.91
C ALA A 77 -6.55 -12.24 -15.78
N SER A 78 -7.37 -11.18 -15.77
CA SER A 78 -8.43 -10.98 -14.78
C SER A 78 -9.60 -11.97 -14.93
N ASP A 79 -9.86 -12.39 -16.16
CA ASP A 79 -10.87 -13.39 -16.54
C ASP A 79 -10.35 -14.84 -16.41
N ASN A 80 -9.08 -15.01 -15.99
CA ASN A 80 -8.38 -16.30 -15.89
C ASN A 80 -8.32 -17.07 -17.24
N ASP A 81 -8.29 -16.34 -18.36
CA ASP A 81 -8.12 -16.91 -19.70
C ASP A 81 -6.63 -16.98 -20.05
N ALA A 82 -5.99 -18.08 -19.65
CA ALA A 82 -4.57 -18.31 -19.88
C ALA A 82 -4.20 -18.25 -21.38
N LYS A 83 -5.09 -18.71 -22.27
CA LYS A 83 -4.85 -18.73 -23.71
C LYS A 83 -4.89 -17.31 -24.28
N ALA A 84 -5.94 -16.54 -23.99
CA ALA A 84 -6.04 -15.16 -24.45
C ALA A 84 -4.93 -14.28 -23.84
N THR A 85 -4.50 -14.58 -22.61
CA THR A 85 -3.37 -13.92 -21.95
C THR A 85 -2.07 -14.19 -22.72
N ALA A 86 -1.80 -15.45 -23.06
CA ALA A 86 -0.61 -15.82 -23.84
C ALA A 86 -0.60 -15.21 -25.23
N GLU A 87 -1.72 -15.26 -25.96
CA GLU A 87 -1.83 -14.65 -27.29
C GLU A 87 -1.65 -13.12 -27.27
N SER A 88 -2.08 -12.45 -26.19
CA SER A 88 -1.90 -11.01 -26.03
C SER A 88 -0.46 -10.66 -25.66
N ALA A 89 0.20 -11.50 -24.85
CA ALA A 89 1.61 -11.34 -24.49
C ALA A 89 2.55 -11.53 -25.69
N GLU A 90 2.29 -12.54 -26.54
CA GLU A 90 3.05 -12.73 -27.77
C GLU A 90 2.91 -11.53 -28.72
N ARG A 91 1.69 -11.01 -28.88
CA ARG A 91 1.46 -9.80 -29.70
C ARG A 91 2.11 -8.56 -29.10
N LEU A 92 2.05 -8.40 -27.79
CA LEU A 92 2.75 -7.33 -27.08
C LEU A 92 4.26 -7.38 -27.35
N GLN A 93 4.86 -8.58 -27.28
CA GLN A 93 6.28 -8.77 -27.58
C GLN A 93 6.60 -8.42 -29.03
N LEU A 94 5.78 -8.85 -30.00
CA LEU A 94 5.98 -8.53 -31.41
C LEU A 94 5.96 -7.01 -31.66
N HIS A 95 4.99 -6.30 -31.09
CA HIS A 95 4.88 -4.85 -31.24
C HIS A 95 6.05 -4.11 -30.58
N THR A 96 6.42 -4.49 -29.35
CA THR A 96 7.51 -3.84 -28.63
C THR A 96 8.87 -4.12 -29.28
N ALA A 97 9.11 -5.33 -29.78
CA ALA A 97 10.31 -5.67 -30.54
C ALA A 97 10.41 -4.88 -31.86
N ALA A 98 9.31 -4.74 -32.61
CA ALA A 98 9.28 -3.95 -33.84
C ALA A 98 9.54 -2.44 -33.58
N ALA A 99 9.02 -1.91 -32.47
CA ALA A 99 9.29 -0.55 -32.03
C ALA A 99 10.78 -0.36 -31.69
N ARG A 100 11.37 -1.32 -30.95
CA ARG A 100 12.79 -1.32 -30.61
C ARG A 100 13.67 -1.38 -31.85
N GLU A 101 13.39 -2.27 -32.80
CA GLU A 101 14.14 -2.38 -34.05
C GLU A 101 14.12 -1.06 -34.84
N ALA A 102 12.96 -0.40 -34.91
CA ALA A 102 12.83 0.90 -35.57
C ALA A 102 13.62 2.02 -34.86
N ALA A 103 13.74 1.97 -33.54
CA ALA A 103 14.48 2.93 -32.72
C ALA A 103 15.98 2.63 -32.55
N GLU A 104 16.43 1.45 -32.99
CA GLU A 104 17.84 1.04 -33.07
C GLU A 104 18.38 1.10 -34.52
N ASP A 105 17.59 1.62 -35.47
CA ASP A 105 18.02 1.88 -36.84
C ASP A 105 19.29 2.75 -36.87
N PRO A 106 20.28 2.46 -37.73
CA PRO A 106 21.54 3.22 -37.76
C PRO A 106 21.34 4.72 -37.97
N LEU A 107 20.36 5.14 -38.78
CA LEU A 107 20.07 6.56 -38.98
C LEU A 107 19.41 7.19 -37.76
N TRP A 108 18.60 6.43 -37.02
CA TRP A 108 18.01 6.86 -35.74
C TRP A 108 19.09 7.07 -34.67
N THR A 109 20.01 6.11 -34.57
CA THR A 109 21.15 6.16 -33.65
C THR A 109 22.09 7.33 -33.97
N LEU A 110 22.29 7.64 -35.27
CA LEU A 110 23.05 8.83 -35.65
C LEU A 110 22.30 10.14 -35.29
N ALA A 111 20.97 10.14 -35.37
CA ALA A 111 20.16 11.30 -35.01
C ALA A 111 20.21 11.63 -33.50
N SER A 112 20.46 10.64 -32.64
CA SER A 112 20.62 10.86 -31.19
C SER A 112 21.88 11.66 -30.82
N ALA A 113 22.88 11.72 -31.72
CA ALA A 113 24.08 12.52 -31.52
C ALA A 113 23.92 14.00 -31.92
N ILE A 114 22.78 14.40 -32.50
CA ILE A 114 22.57 15.76 -32.99
C ILE A 114 22.32 16.71 -31.80
N PRO A 115 23.05 17.83 -31.67
CA PRO A 115 22.78 18.82 -30.63
C PRO A 115 21.34 19.34 -30.64
N ALA A 116 20.79 19.64 -29.46
CA ALA A 116 19.42 20.10 -29.22
C ALA A 116 18.29 19.07 -29.47
N VAL A 117 18.34 18.27 -30.55
CA VAL A 117 17.25 17.31 -30.86
C VAL A 117 17.58 15.87 -30.47
N GLY A 118 18.85 15.52 -30.31
CA GLY A 118 19.33 14.15 -30.06
C GLY A 118 18.78 13.52 -28.77
N ALA A 119 18.54 14.32 -27.73
CA ALA A 119 17.91 13.87 -26.49
C ALA A 119 16.52 13.24 -26.73
N ASN A 120 15.76 13.73 -27.71
CA ASN A 120 14.45 13.16 -28.08
C ASN A 120 14.60 11.78 -28.70
N PHE A 121 15.56 11.60 -29.62
CA PHE A 121 15.82 10.30 -30.24
C PHE A 121 16.32 9.29 -29.21
N SER A 122 17.23 9.70 -28.31
CA SER A 122 17.71 8.87 -27.21
C SER A 122 16.59 8.47 -26.25
N ALA A 123 15.72 9.41 -25.86
CA ALA A 123 14.59 9.14 -24.99
C ALA A 123 13.62 8.13 -25.62
N VAL A 124 13.30 8.28 -26.92
CA VAL A 124 12.46 7.32 -27.64
C VAL A 124 13.12 5.93 -27.70
N THR A 125 14.43 5.85 -27.95
CA THR A 125 15.16 4.57 -27.92
C THR A 125 15.07 3.89 -26.55
N GLU A 126 15.25 4.64 -25.45
CA GLU A 126 15.10 4.07 -24.10
C GLU A 126 13.65 3.66 -23.80
N ILE A 127 12.63 4.42 -24.24
CA ILE A 127 11.21 4.03 -24.10
C ILE A 127 10.93 2.71 -24.82
N THR A 128 11.37 2.58 -26.08
CA THR A 128 11.14 1.34 -26.85
C THR A 128 11.90 0.16 -26.28
N ARG A 129 13.11 0.39 -25.76
CA ARG A 129 13.91 -0.65 -25.09
C ARG A 129 13.25 -1.10 -23.79
N SER A 130 12.83 -0.16 -22.94
CA SER A 130 12.09 -0.47 -21.71
C SER A 130 10.80 -1.23 -22.00
N ALA A 131 10.05 -0.85 -23.05
CA ALA A 131 8.83 -1.55 -23.42
C ALA A 131 9.09 -3.01 -23.85
N ASP A 132 10.13 -3.24 -24.65
CA ASP A 132 10.53 -4.59 -25.08
C ASP A 132 11.12 -5.42 -23.93
N ASP A 133 11.95 -4.82 -23.08
CA ASP A 133 12.51 -5.49 -21.90
C ASP A 133 11.38 -5.88 -20.92
N VAL A 134 10.39 -5.01 -20.68
CA VAL A 134 9.20 -5.32 -19.85
C VAL A 134 8.39 -6.45 -20.46
N SER A 135 8.18 -6.44 -21.79
CA SER A 135 7.44 -7.51 -22.46
C SER A 135 8.19 -8.85 -22.39
N THR A 136 9.46 -8.86 -22.79
CA THR A 136 10.25 -10.09 -22.97
C THR A 136 10.75 -10.66 -21.63
N LEU A 137 11.19 -9.80 -20.70
CA LEU A 137 11.78 -10.23 -19.42
C LEU A 137 10.77 -10.16 -18.26
N GLY A 138 9.70 -9.39 -18.40
CA GLY A 138 8.64 -9.27 -17.38
C GLY A 138 7.42 -10.13 -17.71
N VAL A 139 6.70 -9.77 -18.78
CA VAL A 139 5.39 -10.36 -19.11
C VAL A 139 5.51 -11.83 -19.51
N MET A 140 6.41 -12.17 -20.44
CA MET A 140 6.50 -13.54 -20.98
C MET A 140 6.77 -14.61 -19.90
N PRO A 141 7.71 -14.42 -18.94
CA PRO A 141 7.87 -15.37 -17.83
C PRO A 141 6.64 -15.52 -16.94
N LEU A 142 5.88 -14.44 -16.71
CA LEU A 142 4.68 -14.49 -15.86
C LEU A 142 3.54 -15.28 -16.52
N VAL A 143 3.38 -15.16 -17.84
CA VAL A 143 2.38 -15.93 -18.59
C VAL A 143 2.63 -17.43 -18.51
N GLN A 144 3.89 -17.86 -18.56
CA GLN A 144 4.24 -19.29 -18.44
C GLN A 144 3.85 -19.87 -17.08
N VAL A 145 3.81 -19.03 -16.05
CA VAL A 145 3.44 -19.41 -14.69
C VAL A 145 1.92 -19.36 -14.49
N LEU A 146 1.20 -18.49 -15.19
CA LEU A 146 -0.25 -18.31 -15.03
C LEU A 146 -1.03 -19.61 -15.24
N ASP A 147 -0.64 -20.44 -16.22
CA ASP A 147 -1.26 -21.75 -16.46
C ASP A 147 -1.08 -22.73 -15.29
N THR A 148 -0.07 -22.51 -14.44
CA THR A 148 0.25 -23.38 -13.30
C THR A 148 -0.36 -22.89 -11.98
N LEU A 149 -0.73 -21.61 -11.89
CA LEU A 149 -1.28 -21.00 -10.68
C LEU A 149 -2.82 -21.11 -10.67
N ASN A 150 -3.32 -22.21 -10.12
CA ASN A 150 -4.72 -22.30 -9.75
C ASN A 150 -4.94 -21.68 -8.36
N TRP A 151 -5.60 -20.52 -8.29
CA TRP A 151 -5.89 -19.82 -7.03
C TRP A 151 -6.73 -20.66 -6.07
N ASP A 152 -7.62 -21.51 -6.57
CA ASP A 152 -8.41 -22.42 -5.74
C ASP A 152 -7.54 -23.48 -5.06
N ALA A 153 -6.39 -23.84 -5.66
CA ALA A 153 -5.45 -24.79 -5.07
C ALA A 153 -4.62 -24.19 -3.92
N LEU A 154 -4.67 -22.86 -3.75
CA LEU A 154 -4.05 -22.14 -2.64
C LEU A 154 -4.98 -22.00 -1.43
N LEU A 155 -6.27 -22.31 -1.58
CA LEU A 155 -7.20 -22.32 -0.46
C LEU A 155 -6.80 -23.39 0.56
N PRO A 156 -6.89 -23.09 1.87
CA PRO A 156 -6.73 -24.10 2.90
C PRO A 156 -7.70 -25.26 2.65
N SER A 157 -7.18 -26.47 2.71
CA SER A 157 -7.98 -27.69 2.63
C SER A 157 -7.60 -28.64 3.76
N SER A 158 -8.41 -29.68 3.97
CA SER A 158 -8.08 -30.73 4.95
C SER A 158 -6.76 -31.45 4.64
N ALA A 159 -6.33 -31.46 3.37
CA ALA A 159 -5.05 -31.96 2.89
C ALA A 159 -3.93 -30.91 2.88
N GLY A 160 -4.25 -29.64 3.12
CA GLY A 160 -3.36 -28.48 3.00
C GLY A 160 -3.44 -27.80 1.63
N ALA A 161 -3.05 -26.53 1.58
CA ALA A 161 -2.86 -25.78 0.34
C ALA A 161 -1.61 -26.27 -0.41
N ASN A 162 -1.69 -26.41 -1.74
CA ASN A 162 -0.53 -26.80 -2.54
C ASN A 162 0.39 -25.59 -2.76
N LEU A 163 1.50 -25.53 -2.03
CA LEU A 163 2.45 -24.40 -2.08
C LEU A 163 3.47 -24.51 -3.23
N GLU A 164 3.56 -25.67 -3.90
CA GLU A 164 4.59 -25.92 -4.93
C GLU A 164 4.45 -25.02 -6.17
N PRO A 165 3.24 -24.75 -6.69
CA PRO A 165 3.05 -23.79 -7.78
C PRO A 165 3.57 -22.39 -7.41
N LEU A 166 3.33 -21.94 -6.17
CA LEU A 166 3.81 -20.64 -5.69
C LEU A 166 5.34 -20.61 -5.56
N ARG A 167 5.96 -21.69 -5.10
CA ARG A 167 7.43 -21.82 -5.03
C ARG A 167 8.06 -21.83 -6.43
N THR A 168 7.45 -22.54 -7.37
CA THR A 168 7.91 -22.60 -8.77
C THR A 168 7.76 -21.26 -9.46
N ALA A 169 6.69 -20.51 -9.14
CA ALA A 169 6.42 -19.17 -9.65
C ALA A 169 7.40 -18.11 -9.14
N ALA A 170 7.87 -18.23 -7.89
CA ALA A 170 8.61 -17.16 -7.20
C ALA A 170 9.85 -16.63 -7.96
N PRO A 171 10.73 -17.46 -8.55
CA PRO A 171 11.86 -16.97 -9.34
C PRO A 171 11.43 -16.17 -10.58
N HIS A 172 10.35 -16.59 -11.25
CA HIS A 172 9.82 -15.89 -12.43
C HIS A 172 9.21 -14.54 -12.06
N ILE A 173 8.44 -14.49 -10.96
CA ILE A 173 7.87 -13.24 -10.45
C ILE A 173 8.99 -12.28 -10.02
N SER A 174 10.02 -12.77 -9.32
CA SER A 174 11.17 -11.96 -8.92
C SER A 174 11.98 -11.45 -10.11
N ALA A 175 12.18 -12.26 -11.15
CA ALA A 175 12.86 -11.84 -12.37
C ALA A 175 12.06 -10.76 -13.10
N ALA A 176 10.74 -10.92 -13.19
CA ALA A 176 9.86 -9.93 -13.80
C ALA A 176 9.87 -8.60 -13.03
N ALA A 177 9.76 -8.65 -11.70
CA ALA A 177 9.86 -7.49 -10.84
C ALA A 177 11.19 -6.74 -11.05
N HIS A 178 12.30 -7.47 -11.15
CA HIS A 178 13.62 -6.87 -11.41
C HIS A 178 13.68 -6.19 -12.80
N ALA A 179 13.19 -6.85 -13.85
CA ALA A 179 13.19 -6.31 -15.20
C ALA A 179 12.34 -5.03 -15.32
N VAL A 180 11.15 -5.03 -14.72
CA VAL A 180 10.27 -3.85 -14.70
C VAL A 180 10.89 -2.72 -13.89
N ARG A 181 11.47 -3.00 -12.71
CA ARG A 181 12.16 -1.98 -11.91
C ARG A 181 13.33 -1.36 -12.66
N ALA A 182 14.19 -2.18 -13.28
CA ALA A 182 15.32 -1.67 -14.07
C ALA A 182 14.86 -0.82 -15.26
N SER A 183 13.72 -1.17 -15.86
CA SER A 183 13.09 -0.39 -16.94
C SER A 183 12.51 0.93 -16.45
N ALA A 184 11.90 0.95 -15.26
CA ALA A 184 11.40 2.16 -14.62
C ALA A 184 12.54 3.12 -14.26
N GLU A 185 13.59 2.63 -13.59
CA GLU A 185 14.79 3.41 -13.23
C GLU A 185 15.47 4.03 -14.46
N ARG A 186 15.54 3.27 -15.56
CA ARG A 186 16.06 3.75 -16.85
C ARG A 186 15.23 4.92 -17.38
N LEU A 187 13.90 4.83 -17.35
CA LEU A 187 13.04 5.93 -17.81
C LEU A 187 13.11 7.13 -16.88
N ASP A 188 13.18 6.93 -15.56
CA ASP A 188 13.30 8.00 -14.56
C ASP A 188 14.60 8.81 -14.71
N SER A 189 15.66 8.20 -15.23
CA SER A 189 16.94 8.89 -15.47
C SER A 189 16.91 9.93 -16.61
N ILE A 190 15.84 9.98 -17.41
CA ILE A 190 15.72 10.87 -18.57
C ILE A 190 15.22 12.27 -18.16
N GLU A 191 15.92 13.34 -18.53
CA GLU A 191 15.45 14.71 -18.22
C GLU A 191 14.31 15.17 -19.14
N SER A 192 13.06 15.04 -18.70
CA SER A 192 11.87 15.36 -19.51
C SER A 192 11.72 16.84 -19.88
N SER A 193 12.27 17.75 -19.06
CA SER A 193 12.25 19.20 -19.29
C SER A 193 13.01 19.65 -20.55
N SER A 194 13.93 18.82 -21.04
CA SER A 194 14.74 19.06 -22.23
C SER A 194 14.11 18.50 -23.52
N LEU A 195 12.99 17.79 -23.40
CA LEU A 195 12.35 17.07 -24.50
C LEU A 195 11.22 17.89 -25.13
N LEU A 196 10.90 17.57 -26.39
CA LEU A 196 9.69 18.06 -27.05
C LEU A 196 8.47 17.44 -26.38
N GLY A 197 7.36 18.19 -26.26
CA GLY A 197 6.12 17.70 -25.64
C GLY A 197 5.61 16.37 -26.21
N GLN A 198 5.85 16.14 -27.51
CA GLN A 198 5.50 14.88 -28.20
C GLN A 198 6.26 13.64 -27.69
N VAL A 199 7.36 13.82 -26.96
CA VAL A 199 8.15 12.75 -26.31
C VAL A 199 8.05 12.82 -24.79
N ALA A 200 8.03 14.03 -24.22
CA ALA A 200 7.89 14.24 -22.79
C ALA A 200 6.56 13.66 -22.25
N GLU A 201 5.42 13.94 -22.90
CA GLU A 201 4.11 13.46 -22.42
C GLU A 201 3.97 11.92 -22.47
N PRO A 202 4.39 11.20 -23.53
CA PRO A 202 4.45 9.74 -23.48
C PRO A 202 5.43 9.19 -22.44
N LEU A 203 6.57 9.85 -22.22
CA LEU A 203 7.55 9.43 -21.21
C LEU A 203 6.94 9.48 -19.81
N GLU A 204 6.31 10.59 -19.43
CA GLU A 204 5.69 10.71 -18.09
C GLU A 204 4.56 9.68 -17.91
N ARG A 205 3.73 9.47 -18.93
CA ARG A 205 2.71 8.39 -18.89
C ARG A 205 3.32 7.00 -18.74
N ALA A 206 4.43 6.72 -19.42
CA ALA A 206 5.13 5.45 -19.28
C ALA A 206 5.72 5.27 -17.88
N ARG A 207 6.26 6.34 -17.26
CA ARG A 207 6.74 6.32 -15.87
C ARG A 207 5.62 6.04 -14.89
N GLU A 208 4.50 6.73 -15.00
CA GLU A 208 3.33 6.51 -14.13
C GLU A 208 2.83 5.06 -14.21
N GLN A 209 2.71 4.53 -15.43
CA GLN A 209 2.30 3.14 -15.66
C GLN A 209 3.31 2.13 -15.10
N LEU A 210 4.61 2.33 -15.36
CA LEU A 210 5.65 1.44 -14.85
C LEU A 210 5.78 1.52 -13.33
N ALA A 211 5.61 2.68 -12.71
CA ALA A 211 5.64 2.82 -11.26
C ALA A 211 4.54 1.99 -10.59
N SER A 212 3.32 2.03 -11.13
CA SER A 212 2.19 1.21 -10.66
C SER A 212 2.48 -0.30 -10.80
N VAL A 213 2.97 -0.73 -11.98
CA VAL A 213 3.31 -2.14 -12.23
C VAL A 213 4.48 -2.61 -11.37
N THR A 214 5.49 -1.76 -11.15
CA THR A 214 6.62 -2.05 -10.26
C THR A 214 6.13 -2.35 -8.84
N GLY A 215 5.25 -1.50 -8.29
CA GLY A 215 4.70 -1.71 -6.94
C GLY A 215 3.91 -3.03 -6.82
N ALA A 216 3.09 -3.36 -7.83
CA ALA A 216 2.35 -4.61 -7.86
C ALA A 216 3.26 -5.84 -7.96
N LEU A 217 4.27 -5.81 -8.84
CA LEU A 217 5.22 -6.91 -9.01
C LEU A 217 6.14 -7.08 -7.80
N ASP A 218 6.56 -6.00 -7.17
CA ASP A 218 7.36 -6.07 -5.94
C ASP A 218 6.57 -6.70 -4.80
N THR A 219 5.28 -6.38 -4.70
CA THR A 219 4.35 -7.05 -3.78
C THR A 219 4.25 -8.54 -4.09
N ALA A 220 3.98 -8.91 -5.34
CA ALA A 220 3.88 -10.31 -5.74
C ALA A 220 5.18 -11.09 -5.49
N ALA A 221 6.34 -10.52 -5.84
CA ALA A 221 7.64 -11.14 -5.64
C ALA A 221 7.91 -11.37 -4.15
N ASN A 222 7.73 -10.35 -3.33
CA ASN A 222 7.94 -10.43 -1.88
C ASN A 222 6.96 -11.42 -1.22
N THR A 223 5.68 -11.42 -1.61
CA THR A 223 4.69 -12.39 -1.13
C THR A 223 5.07 -13.81 -1.54
N SER A 224 5.48 -14.05 -2.79
CA SER A 224 5.88 -15.37 -3.27
C SER A 224 7.10 -15.92 -2.52
N GLN A 225 7.97 -15.04 -2.02
CA GLN A 225 9.14 -15.39 -1.24
C GLN A 225 8.81 -15.80 0.21
N VAL A 226 7.86 -15.11 0.87
CA VAL A 226 7.58 -15.33 2.30
C VAL A 226 6.38 -16.26 2.56
N ALA A 227 5.36 -16.21 1.70
CA ALA A 227 4.10 -16.91 1.95
C ALA A 227 4.28 -18.44 2.11
N PRO A 228 5.10 -19.15 1.29
CA PRO A 228 5.30 -20.59 1.50
C PRO A 228 5.86 -20.94 2.89
N SER A 229 6.85 -20.19 3.40
CA SER A 229 7.39 -20.39 4.75
C SER A 229 6.35 -20.08 5.82
N MET A 230 5.60 -18.99 5.65
CA MET A 230 4.58 -18.56 6.61
C MET A 230 3.40 -19.54 6.67
N MET A 231 3.07 -20.19 5.56
CA MET A 231 2.05 -21.24 5.46
C MET A 231 2.55 -22.63 5.92
N GLY A 232 3.73 -22.69 6.53
CA GLY A 232 4.28 -23.92 7.10
C GLY A 232 4.93 -24.86 6.08
N GLY A 233 5.30 -24.36 4.90
CA GLY A 233 5.92 -25.17 3.85
C GLY A 233 7.31 -25.71 4.18
N ASP A 234 8.03 -25.06 5.11
CA ASP A 234 9.38 -25.48 5.57
C ASP A 234 9.34 -26.09 6.99
N GLY A 235 8.14 -26.24 7.56
CA GLY A 235 7.92 -26.73 8.91
C GLY A 235 6.74 -26.03 9.58
N SER A 236 6.19 -26.66 10.61
CA SER A 236 5.01 -26.16 11.32
C SER A 236 5.21 -24.75 11.90
N ARG A 237 4.18 -23.90 11.77
CA ARG A 237 4.13 -22.51 12.21
C ARG A 237 2.94 -22.29 13.13
N ASN A 238 3.15 -21.62 14.27
CA ASN A 238 2.09 -21.26 15.21
C ASN A 238 1.93 -19.74 15.28
N TYR A 239 0.74 -19.22 15.01
CA TYR A 239 0.42 -17.80 15.09
C TYR A 239 -0.61 -17.55 16.19
N LEU A 240 -0.41 -16.48 16.97
CA LEU A 240 -1.48 -15.95 17.81
C LEU A 240 -2.47 -15.22 16.90
N LEU A 241 -3.69 -15.74 16.78
CA LEU A 241 -4.81 -15.00 16.21
C LEU A 241 -5.41 -14.12 17.30
N MET A 242 -5.27 -12.81 17.14
CA MET A 242 -5.84 -11.79 18.00
C MET A 242 -7.12 -11.23 17.38
N ILE A 243 -8.27 -11.52 18.00
CA ILE A 243 -9.57 -11.07 17.51
C ILE A 243 -9.97 -9.83 18.29
N GLN A 244 -10.03 -8.70 17.59
CA GLN A 244 -10.35 -7.40 18.17
C GLN A 244 -11.86 -7.17 18.22
N ASN A 245 -12.32 -6.37 19.18
CA ASN A 245 -13.71 -5.95 19.32
C ASN A 245 -13.81 -4.42 19.18
N ASN A 246 -14.27 -3.93 18.04
CA ASN A 246 -14.35 -2.50 17.72
C ASN A 246 -15.41 -1.74 18.54
N ALA A 247 -16.25 -2.43 19.33
CA ALA A 247 -17.17 -1.76 20.27
C ALA A 247 -16.45 -1.14 21.46
N GLU A 248 -15.16 -1.47 21.65
CA GLU A 248 -14.26 -0.84 22.62
C GLU A 248 -13.00 -0.43 21.85
N ALA A 249 -12.94 0.80 21.39
CA ALA A 249 -11.92 1.23 20.42
C ALA A 249 -10.50 1.11 21.01
N ARG A 250 -9.57 0.65 20.18
CA ARG A 250 -8.12 0.65 20.42
C ARG A 250 -7.42 1.17 19.19
N ALA A 251 -6.20 1.66 19.34
CA ALA A 251 -5.52 2.36 18.26
C ALA A 251 -5.42 1.54 16.96
N SER A 252 -5.20 0.22 17.03
CA SER A 252 -5.18 -0.69 15.87
C SER A 252 -6.56 -1.22 15.43
N GLY A 253 -7.66 -0.76 16.02
CA GLY A 253 -9.02 -1.26 15.79
C GLY A 253 -9.86 -1.30 17.07
N GLY A 254 -9.89 -2.46 17.73
CA GLY A 254 -10.67 -2.73 18.93
C GLY A 254 -9.91 -3.51 20.00
N ILE A 255 -10.49 -3.64 21.19
CA ILE A 255 -9.89 -4.39 22.29
C ILE A 255 -9.66 -5.86 21.89
N PRO A 256 -8.47 -6.46 22.15
CA PRO A 256 -8.25 -7.89 22.01
C PRO A 256 -9.16 -8.63 22.99
N GLY A 257 -10.25 -9.20 22.47
CA GLY A 257 -11.25 -9.89 23.29
C GLY A 257 -10.99 -11.39 23.33
N ALA A 258 -10.79 -11.98 22.16
CA ALA A 258 -10.57 -13.40 21.98
C ALA A 258 -9.21 -13.69 21.32
N LEU A 259 -8.63 -14.81 21.71
CA LEU A 259 -7.35 -15.29 21.25
C LEU A 259 -7.47 -16.73 20.78
N ALA A 260 -6.74 -17.06 19.73
CA ALA A 260 -6.62 -18.43 19.25
C ALA A 260 -5.18 -18.70 18.81
N VAL A 261 -4.76 -19.96 18.83
CA VAL A 261 -3.52 -20.39 18.18
C VAL A 261 -3.86 -21.06 16.86
N LEU A 262 -3.40 -20.45 15.78
CA LEU A 262 -3.48 -21.00 14.43
C LEU A 262 -2.19 -21.74 14.13
N ASN A 263 -2.32 -23.01 13.79
CA ASN A 263 -1.21 -23.82 13.33
C ASN A 263 -1.28 -24.03 11.82
N LEU A 264 -0.16 -23.79 11.14
CA LEU A 264 0.03 -24.01 9.71
C LEU A 264 1.16 -25.02 9.52
N ASP A 265 0.85 -26.16 8.92
CA ASP A 265 1.83 -27.20 8.59
C ASP A 265 1.58 -27.71 7.17
N LYS A 266 2.55 -27.51 6.26
CA LYS A 266 2.44 -27.84 4.84
C LYS A 266 1.15 -27.29 4.19
N GLY A 267 0.81 -26.04 4.50
CA GLY A 267 -0.41 -25.38 4.01
C GLY A 267 -1.70 -25.87 4.67
N LYS A 268 -1.66 -26.82 5.60
CA LYS A 268 -2.82 -27.25 6.39
C LYS A 268 -3.01 -26.33 7.58
N LEU A 269 -4.18 -25.71 7.63
CA LEU A 269 -4.60 -24.83 8.71
C LEU A 269 -5.32 -25.64 9.80
N THR A 270 -4.90 -25.52 11.06
CA THR A 270 -5.58 -26.09 12.23
C THR A 270 -5.72 -25.06 13.36
N LEU A 271 -6.79 -25.20 14.16
CA LEU A 271 -7.05 -24.39 15.35
C LEU A 271 -6.75 -25.24 16.58
N SER A 272 -5.78 -24.85 17.41
CA SER A 272 -5.34 -25.64 18.56
C SER A 272 -5.91 -25.11 19.89
N ALA A 273 -5.41 -23.97 20.36
CA ALA A 273 -5.85 -23.33 21.60
C ALA A 273 -6.82 -22.18 21.33
N GLN A 274 -7.77 -21.98 22.23
CA GLN A 274 -8.64 -20.80 22.30
C GLN A 274 -8.61 -20.27 23.72
N SER A 275 -8.60 -18.95 23.86
CA SER A 275 -8.52 -18.25 25.15
C SER A 275 -9.14 -16.86 25.02
N SER A 276 -9.40 -16.19 26.15
CA SER A 276 -9.71 -14.76 26.17
C SER A 276 -8.48 -13.96 26.61
N ALA A 277 -8.46 -12.66 26.30
CA ALA A 277 -7.46 -11.77 26.91
C ALA A 277 -7.58 -11.72 28.45
N GLY A 278 -8.78 -11.99 29.00
CA GLY A 278 -9.02 -12.10 30.43
C GLY A 278 -8.27 -13.27 31.08
N ASP A 279 -8.28 -14.44 30.43
CA ASP A 279 -7.67 -15.67 30.94
C ASP A 279 -6.14 -15.62 30.93
N VAL A 280 -5.54 -14.81 30.05
CA VAL A 280 -4.10 -14.50 30.11
C VAL A 280 -3.74 -13.81 31.44
N GLY A 281 -4.66 -13.02 32.01
CA GLY A 281 -4.50 -12.37 33.30
C GLY A 281 -3.38 -11.34 33.36
N VAL A 282 -3.07 -10.88 34.58
CA VAL A 282 -2.17 -9.72 34.80
C VAL A 282 -0.69 -10.09 34.78
N ILE A 283 0.06 -9.66 33.78
CA ILE A 283 1.48 -9.99 33.64
C ILE A 283 2.32 -9.23 34.69
N SER A 284 3.01 -9.97 35.55
CA SER A 284 3.88 -9.42 36.60
C SER A 284 5.22 -10.18 36.67
N PRO A 285 6.38 -9.50 36.59
CA PRO A 285 6.54 -8.12 36.09
C PRO A 285 6.01 -7.98 34.65
N SER A 286 5.68 -6.77 34.20
CA SER A 286 5.24 -6.52 32.82
C SER A 286 6.31 -6.98 31.80
N VAL A 287 5.88 -7.36 30.59
CA VAL A 287 6.81 -7.55 29.49
C VAL A 287 7.41 -6.20 29.08
N PRO A 288 8.70 -6.13 28.69
CA PRO A 288 9.31 -4.89 28.27
C PRO A 288 8.66 -4.33 27.01
N VAL A 289 8.45 -3.00 27.00
CA VAL A 289 8.00 -2.24 25.82
C VAL A 289 8.93 -1.04 25.59
N PRO A 290 9.02 -0.50 24.36
CA PRO A 290 9.86 0.66 24.07
C PRO A 290 9.55 1.85 25.00
N THR A 291 10.58 2.59 25.40
CA THR A 291 10.42 3.69 26.38
C THR A 291 9.47 4.80 25.90
N GLU A 292 9.53 5.17 24.62
CA GLU A 292 8.61 6.15 24.02
C GLU A 292 7.15 5.68 24.08
N GLN A 293 6.92 4.41 23.72
CA GLN A 293 5.61 3.76 23.79
C GLN A 293 5.08 3.69 25.24
N ARG A 294 5.94 3.36 26.20
CA ARG A 294 5.60 3.40 27.63
C ARG A 294 5.27 4.82 28.11
N ALA A 295 5.94 5.84 27.60
CA ALA A 295 5.65 7.22 27.97
C ALA A 295 4.26 7.66 27.48
N ILE A 296 3.85 7.22 26.29
CA ILE A 296 2.55 7.56 25.70
C ILE A 296 1.42 6.73 26.33
N TYR A 297 1.62 5.41 26.49
CA TYR A 297 0.55 4.45 26.79
C TYR A 297 0.67 3.76 28.15
N SER A 298 1.68 4.12 28.96
CA SER A 298 2.06 3.48 30.23
C SER A 298 2.51 2.02 30.10
N ASP A 299 2.85 1.40 31.24
CA ASP A 299 3.20 -0.02 31.32
C ASP A 299 2.05 -0.98 31.00
N ARG A 300 0.83 -0.45 30.76
CA ARG A 300 -0.34 -1.26 30.39
C ARG A 300 -0.10 -2.11 29.14
N LEU A 301 0.60 -1.57 28.15
CA LEU A 301 1.03 -2.29 26.93
C LEU A 301 1.72 -3.63 27.25
N GLY A 302 2.49 -3.66 28.34
CA GLY A 302 3.25 -4.82 28.80
C GLY A 302 2.59 -5.60 29.93
N LYS A 303 1.39 -5.21 30.39
CA LYS A 303 0.75 -5.75 31.60
C LYS A 303 -0.55 -6.49 31.34
N TYR A 304 -1.36 -6.04 30.39
CA TYR A 304 -2.67 -6.61 30.08
C TYR A 304 -2.76 -6.91 28.59
N MET A 305 -3.20 -8.13 28.24
CA MET A 305 -3.38 -8.52 26.85
C MET A 305 -4.40 -7.61 26.13
N GLN A 306 -5.42 -7.14 26.86
CA GLN A 306 -6.42 -6.17 26.38
C GLN A 306 -5.86 -4.81 25.97
N ASP A 307 -4.64 -4.50 26.42
CA ASP A 307 -4.05 -3.18 26.27
C ASP A 307 -2.82 -3.18 25.36
N VAL A 308 -2.39 -4.34 24.84
CA VAL A 308 -1.21 -4.44 23.95
C VAL A 308 -1.31 -3.54 22.73
N ASN A 309 -2.53 -3.26 22.27
CA ASN A 309 -2.83 -2.43 21.12
C ASN A 309 -3.40 -1.04 21.48
N LEU A 310 -3.13 -0.55 22.70
CA LEU A 310 -3.23 0.89 22.96
C LEU A 310 -2.30 1.68 22.02
N THR A 311 -1.18 1.08 21.61
CA THR A 311 -0.33 1.60 20.55
C THR A 311 -0.91 1.30 19.17
N PRO A 312 -0.86 2.24 18.22
CA PRO A 312 -1.20 1.94 16.82
C PRO A 312 -0.09 1.16 16.11
N ASP A 313 1.10 1.07 16.70
CA ASP A 313 2.22 0.32 16.13
C ASP A 313 2.02 -1.19 16.32
N PHE A 314 1.46 -1.85 15.31
CA PHE A 314 1.15 -3.28 15.40
C PHE A 314 2.37 -4.16 15.66
N PRO A 315 3.58 -3.91 15.12
CA PRO A 315 4.77 -4.69 15.50
C PRO A 315 5.05 -4.66 17.00
N THR A 316 4.91 -3.50 17.66
CA THR A 316 5.01 -3.39 19.12
C THR A 316 3.89 -4.14 19.83
N ALA A 317 2.64 -3.99 19.37
CA ALA A 317 1.48 -4.67 19.96
C ALA A 317 1.61 -6.20 19.86
N ALA A 318 1.95 -6.71 18.66
CA ALA A 318 2.14 -8.12 18.37
C ALA A 318 3.28 -8.74 19.17
N ALA A 319 4.44 -8.09 19.23
CA ALA A 319 5.57 -8.58 20.03
C ALA A 319 5.21 -8.65 21.51
N SER A 320 4.47 -7.65 22.03
CA SER A 320 3.99 -7.62 23.41
C SER A 320 2.99 -8.77 23.66
N ALA A 321 1.97 -8.92 22.81
CA ALA A 321 0.99 -10.00 22.90
C ALA A 321 1.64 -11.38 22.89
N ARG A 322 2.58 -11.61 21.97
CA ARG A 322 3.33 -12.87 21.87
C ARG A 322 4.14 -13.15 23.14
N ALA A 323 4.83 -12.14 23.67
CA ALA A 323 5.62 -12.28 24.89
C ALA A 323 4.74 -12.55 26.13
N MET A 324 3.55 -11.94 26.19
CA MET A 324 2.57 -12.25 27.24
C MET A 324 2.06 -13.68 27.15
N TRP A 325 1.71 -14.14 25.94
CA TRP A 325 1.29 -15.51 25.69
C TRP A 325 2.37 -16.50 26.14
N GLU A 326 3.60 -16.33 25.65
CA GLU A 326 4.75 -17.18 25.99
C GLU A 326 4.99 -17.22 27.50
N LYS A 327 4.90 -16.07 28.19
CA LYS A 327 5.05 -16.00 29.64
C LYS A 327 3.94 -16.71 30.42
N ARG A 328 2.76 -16.89 29.83
CA ARG A 328 1.61 -17.55 30.48
C ARG A 328 1.51 -19.03 30.20
N THR A 329 1.69 -19.41 28.94
CA THR A 329 1.47 -20.77 28.48
C THR A 329 2.77 -21.56 28.39
N GLY A 330 3.92 -20.88 28.32
CA GLY A 330 5.21 -21.49 27.96
C GLY A 330 5.34 -21.77 26.47
N GLU A 331 4.33 -21.45 25.66
CA GLU A 331 4.32 -21.69 24.22
C GLU A 331 4.90 -20.49 23.47
N ARG A 332 5.94 -20.75 22.68
CA ARG A 332 6.56 -19.75 21.82
C ARG A 332 5.96 -19.80 20.42
N LEU A 333 5.35 -18.70 20.01
CA LEU A 333 4.67 -18.56 18.72
C LEU A 333 5.58 -17.89 17.66
N ASP A 334 5.35 -18.21 16.39
CA ASP A 334 6.07 -17.71 15.21
C ASP A 334 5.58 -16.34 14.73
N GLY A 335 4.43 -15.87 15.21
CA GLY A 335 3.91 -14.56 14.83
C GLY A 335 2.56 -14.24 15.45
N VAL A 336 1.99 -13.11 15.04
CA VAL A 336 0.66 -12.66 15.46
C VAL A 336 -0.09 -12.19 14.22
N ILE A 337 -1.33 -12.65 14.08
CA ILE A 337 -2.29 -12.22 13.08
C ILE A 337 -3.43 -11.55 13.82
N SER A 338 -3.85 -10.37 13.37
CA SER A 338 -4.98 -9.68 13.95
C SER A 338 -6.09 -9.50 12.92
N LEU A 339 -7.34 -9.66 13.36
CA LEU A 339 -8.52 -9.31 12.59
C LEU A 339 -9.64 -8.80 13.48
N ASP A 340 -10.63 -8.15 12.86
CA ASP A 340 -11.85 -7.68 13.52
C ASP A 340 -13.12 -8.25 12.86
N PRO A 341 -14.32 -8.11 13.48
CA PRO A 341 -15.57 -8.63 12.93
C PRO A 341 -15.98 -8.05 11.57
N VAL A 342 -15.48 -6.88 11.18
CA VAL A 342 -15.75 -6.32 9.84
C VAL A 342 -14.91 -7.05 8.80
N ALA A 343 -13.61 -7.28 9.07
CA ALA A 343 -12.77 -8.13 8.23
C ALA A 343 -13.30 -9.57 8.14
N LEU A 344 -13.82 -10.10 9.26
CA LEU A 344 -14.52 -11.39 9.26
C LEU A 344 -15.74 -11.39 8.33
N GLY A 345 -16.46 -10.27 8.22
CA GLY A 345 -17.54 -10.13 7.25
C GLY A 345 -17.09 -10.34 5.81
N TYR A 346 -15.92 -9.80 5.44
CA TYR A 346 -15.35 -10.01 4.10
C TYR A 346 -14.96 -11.46 3.85
N VAL A 347 -14.46 -12.15 4.87
CA VAL A 347 -14.20 -13.59 4.80
C VAL A 347 -15.51 -14.37 4.57
N LEU A 348 -16.58 -14.01 5.28
CA LEU A 348 -17.90 -14.64 5.14
C LEU A 348 -18.55 -14.37 3.77
N ASP A 349 -18.25 -13.25 3.13
CA ASP A 349 -18.69 -12.98 1.76
C ASP A 349 -18.03 -13.96 0.77
N GLY A 350 -16.79 -14.40 1.04
CA GLY A 350 -16.07 -15.38 0.23
C GLY A 350 -16.41 -16.83 0.53
N THR A 351 -16.62 -17.21 1.80
CA THR A 351 -17.05 -18.58 2.15
C THR A 351 -18.54 -18.84 1.87
N GLY A 352 -19.31 -17.77 1.72
CA GLY A 352 -20.76 -17.79 1.85
C GLY A 352 -21.21 -17.87 3.32
N PRO A 353 -22.52 -17.75 3.57
CA PRO A 353 -23.05 -17.77 4.93
C PRO A 353 -22.78 -19.09 5.66
N ILE A 354 -22.44 -18.99 6.94
CA ILE A 354 -22.08 -20.12 7.79
C ILE A 354 -23.22 -20.41 8.76
N LYS A 355 -23.72 -21.64 8.71
CA LYS A 355 -24.75 -22.11 9.64
C LYS A 355 -24.14 -22.41 10.99
N ILE A 356 -24.74 -21.86 12.04
CA ILE A 356 -24.40 -22.18 13.43
C ILE A 356 -25.16 -23.45 13.79
N SER A 357 -24.57 -24.59 13.44
CA SER A 357 -25.24 -25.89 13.45
C SER A 357 -25.04 -26.67 14.75
N SER A 358 -24.06 -26.28 15.56
CA SER A 358 -23.81 -26.89 16.87
C SER A 358 -25.06 -26.87 17.76
N PRO A 359 -25.60 -28.04 18.13
CA PRO A 359 -26.73 -28.14 19.08
C PRO A 359 -26.38 -27.55 20.45
N GLU A 360 -25.10 -27.53 20.82
CA GLU A 360 -24.60 -26.91 22.04
C GLU A 360 -24.75 -25.39 21.96
N LEU A 361 -24.39 -24.74 20.85
CA LEU A 361 -24.56 -23.30 20.66
C LEU A 361 -26.04 -22.89 20.61
N ALA A 362 -26.87 -23.69 19.93
CA ALA A 362 -28.31 -23.45 19.88
C ALA A 362 -28.96 -23.53 21.28
N ARG A 363 -28.53 -24.49 22.12
CA ARG A 363 -28.95 -24.60 23.52
C ARG A 363 -28.40 -23.48 24.40
N LEU A 364 -27.12 -23.15 24.23
CA LEU A 364 -26.43 -22.09 24.98
C LEU A 364 -27.14 -20.75 24.85
N THR A 365 -27.67 -20.48 23.66
CA THR A 365 -28.32 -19.22 23.31
C THR A 365 -29.83 -19.27 23.46
N ASN A 366 -30.44 -20.39 23.88
CA ASN A 366 -31.89 -20.58 23.87
C ASN A 366 -32.59 -20.18 22.54
N GLY A 367 -31.86 -20.26 21.41
CA GLY A 367 -32.34 -19.81 20.10
C GLY A 367 -32.51 -18.30 19.91
N VAL A 368 -31.97 -17.44 20.79
CA VAL A 368 -32.09 -15.97 20.66
C VAL A 368 -31.10 -15.37 19.64
N MET A 369 -30.05 -16.11 19.32
CA MET A 369 -29.01 -15.73 18.36
C MET A 369 -29.33 -16.27 16.97
N PRO A 370 -28.87 -15.62 15.88
CA PRO A 370 -29.13 -16.08 14.54
C PRO A 370 -28.51 -17.46 14.30
N THR A 371 -29.22 -18.30 13.54
CA THR A 371 -28.76 -19.64 13.15
C THR A 371 -27.76 -19.62 11.99
N GLU A 372 -27.48 -18.44 11.44
CA GLU A 372 -26.59 -18.24 10.29
C GLU A 372 -25.85 -16.90 10.42
N LEU A 373 -24.56 -16.91 10.14
CA LEU A 373 -23.71 -15.72 10.05
C LEU A 373 -23.28 -15.46 8.61
N SER A 374 -23.30 -14.20 8.22
CA SER A 374 -22.90 -13.70 6.90
C SER A 374 -22.21 -12.35 7.05
N GLY A 375 -21.59 -11.84 5.99
CA GLY A 375 -21.03 -10.49 5.98
C GLY A 375 -22.04 -9.38 6.34
N LYS A 376 -23.34 -9.64 6.20
CA LYS A 376 -24.41 -8.68 6.48
C LYS A 376 -24.76 -8.54 7.96
N ASN A 377 -24.63 -9.60 8.75
CA ASN A 377 -25.07 -9.60 10.16
C ASN A 377 -23.93 -9.80 11.15
N VAL A 378 -22.78 -10.35 10.76
CA VAL A 378 -21.71 -10.72 11.70
C VAL A 378 -21.24 -9.55 12.57
N VAL A 379 -21.16 -8.34 12.01
CA VAL A 379 -20.74 -7.14 12.75
C VAL A 379 -21.73 -6.81 13.85
N ALA A 380 -23.02 -6.68 13.51
CA ALA A 380 -24.06 -6.37 14.49
C ALA A 380 -24.19 -7.48 15.55
N THR A 381 -24.13 -8.74 15.09
CA THR A 381 -24.26 -9.90 15.98
C THR A 381 -23.12 -9.96 16.99
N LEU A 382 -21.86 -9.86 16.54
CA LEU A 382 -20.69 -10.02 17.41
C LEU A 382 -20.35 -8.77 18.23
N LEU A 383 -20.68 -7.57 17.75
CA LEU A 383 -20.33 -6.31 18.43
C LEU A 383 -21.46 -5.70 19.27
N SER A 384 -22.71 -6.18 19.13
CA SER A 384 -23.85 -5.62 19.87
C SER A 384 -24.85 -6.68 20.33
N GLU A 385 -25.40 -7.52 19.45
CA GLU A 385 -26.51 -8.41 19.80
C GLU A 385 -26.14 -9.46 20.86
N VAL A 386 -24.93 -10.02 20.80
CA VAL A 386 -24.43 -10.95 21.84
C VAL A 386 -24.52 -10.33 23.23
N TYR A 387 -24.10 -9.06 23.37
CA TYR A 387 -24.09 -8.36 24.65
C TYR A 387 -25.47 -7.89 25.10
N ALA A 388 -26.39 -7.70 24.15
CA ALA A 388 -27.77 -7.33 24.43
C ALA A 388 -28.64 -8.54 24.81
N LYS A 389 -28.37 -9.72 24.24
CA LYS A 389 -29.25 -10.90 24.34
C LYS A 389 -28.71 -12.01 25.25
N ILE A 390 -27.41 -12.04 25.54
CA ILE A 390 -26.77 -13.03 26.41
C ILE A 390 -26.26 -12.31 27.67
N GLU A 391 -26.99 -12.45 28.77
CA GLU A 391 -26.69 -11.73 30.01
C GLU A 391 -25.41 -12.21 30.70
N GLU A 392 -25.14 -13.52 30.68
CA GLU A 392 -23.98 -14.11 31.34
C GLU A 392 -22.70 -14.00 30.49
N PRO A 393 -21.64 -13.31 30.96
CA PRO A 393 -20.41 -13.13 30.18
C PRO A 393 -19.75 -14.45 29.74
N GLY A 394 -19.75 -15.47 30.59
CA GLY A 394 -19.17 -16.78 30.23
C GLY A 394 -19.89 -17.46 29.06
N LEU A 395 -21.20 -17.22 28.87
CA LEU A 395 -21.95 -17.72 27.73
C LEU A 395 -21.64 -16.92 26.45
N GLN A 396 -21.29 -15.63 26.58
CA GLN A 396 -20.83 -14.83 25.44
C GLN A 396 -19.50 -15.39 24.90
N ASP A 397 -18.54 -15.68 25.80
CA ASP A 397 -17.24 -16.25 25.43
C ASP A 397 -17.39 -17.63 24.76
N ALA A 398 -18.25 -18.49 25.31
CA ALA A 398 -18.56 -19.78 24.72
C ALA A 398 -19.23 -19.65 23.33
N TYR A 399 -20.08 -18.64 23.13
CA TYR A 399 -20.66 -18.32 21.83
C TYR A 399 -19.59 -17.89 20.82
N PHE A 400 -18.69 -16.97 21.19
CA PHE A 400 -17.59 -16.53 20.34
C PHE A 400 -16.66 -17.68 19.93
N ALA A 401 -16.28 -18.54 20.88
CA ALA A 401 -15.44 -19.72 20.60
C ALA A 401 -16.12 -20.70 19.64
N GLY A 402 -17.43 -20.92 19.79
CA GLY A 402 -18.19 -21.76 18.89
C GLY A 402 -18.34 -21.18 17.48
N VAL A 403 -18.62 -19.87 17.38
CA VAL A 403 -18.64 -19.16 16.10
C VAL A 403 -17.29 -19.23 15.39
N ALA A 404 -16.19 -18.97 16.12
CA ALA A 404 -14.84 -19.08 15.59
C ALA A 404 -14.55 -20.49 15.04
N LYS A 405 -14.99 -21.54 15.74
CA LYS A 405 -14.85 -22.93 15.30
C LYS A 405 -15.63 -23.24 14.02
N GLU A 406 -16.86 -22.75 13.89
CA GLU A 406 -17.68 -22.96 12.67
C GLU A 406 -17.09 -22.23 11.46
N ILE A 407 -16.63 -20.98 11.65
CA ILE A 407 -15.93 -20.22 10.60
C ILE A 407 -14.64 -20.92 10.18
N PHE A 408 -13.85 -21.33 11.17
CA PHE A 408 -12.62 -22.05 10.93
C PHE A 408 -12.86 -23.37 10.17
N ALA A 409 -13.90 -24.11 10.55
CA ALA A 409 -14.27 -25.35 9.87
C ALA A 409 -14.65 -25.11 8.40
N ALA A 410 -15.39 -24.03 8.10
CA ALA A 410 -15.70 -23.68 6.71
C ALA A 410 -14.43 -23.38 5.89
N LEU A 411 -13.54 -22.54 6.43
CA LEU A 411 -12.28 -22.17 5.75
C LEU A 411 -11.34 -23.37 5.56
N SER A 412 -11.12 -24.15 6.61
CA SER A 412 -10.19 -25.30 6.57
C SER A 412 -10.68 -26.46 5.71
N ASN A 413 -11.98 -26.53 5.43
CA ASN A 413 -12.55 -27.50 4.50
C ASN A 413 -12.49 -27.05 3.03
N GLY A 414 -11.95 -25.85 2.75
CA GLY A 414 -11.87 -25.30 1.40
C GLY A 414 -13.20 -24.77 0.87
N ASN A 415 -14.13 -24.38 1.75
CA ASN A 415 -15.35 -23.73 1.32
C ASN A 415 -15.04 -22.28 0.94
N GLY A 416 -15.42 -21.87 -0.27
CA GLY A 416 -15.43 -20.48 -0.68
C GLY A 416 -14.86 -20.23 -2.07
N ASP A 417 -14.94 -18.98 -2.50
CA ASP A 417 -14.32 -18.49 -3.73
C ASP A 417 -12.97 -17.86 -3.40
N ALA A 418 -11.88 -18.37 -4.00
CA ALA A 418 -10.52 -17.91 -3.69
C ALA A 418 -10.31 -16.43 -4.02
N LYS A 419 -10.92 -15.94 -5.10
CA LYS A 419 -10.81 -14.55 -5.53
C LYS A 419 -11.53 -13.63 -4.56
N VAL A 420 -12.76 -13.97 -4.15
CA VAL A 420 -13.52 -13.18 -3.18
C VAL A 420 -12.84 -13.16 -1.81
N LEU A 421 -12.26 -14.29 -1.37
CA LEU A 421 -11.48 -14.34 -0.13
C LEU A 421 -10.22 -13.46 -0.20
N LEU A 422 -9.48 -13.52 -1.32
CA LEU A 422 -8.30 -12.68 -1.53
C LEU A 422 -8.67 -11.19 -1.55
N ASP A 423 -9.73 -10.82 -2.28
CA ASP A 423 -10.25 -9.45 -2.35
C ASP A 423 -10.67 -8.96 -0.95
N GLY A 424 -11.32 -9.82 -0.16
CA GLY A 424 -11.70 -9.54 1.22
C GLY A 424 -10.50 -9.32 2.15
N MET A 425 -9.45 -10.12 2.01
CA MET A 425 -8.19 -9.95 2.77
C MET A 425 -7.42 -8.69 2.36
N GLN A 426 -7.38 -8.39 1.05
CA GLN A 426 -6.78 -7.16 0.53
C GLN A 426 -7.53 -5.94 1.07
N ARG A 427 -8.85 -5.96 1.02
CA ARG A 427 -9.69 -4.91 1.59
C ARG A 427 -9.47 -4.76 3.10
N GLY A 428 -9.47 -5.88 3.84
CA GLY A 428 -9.19 -5.88 5.27
C GLY A 428 -7.82 -5.29 5.60
N THR A 429 -6.81 -5.56 4.78
CA THR A 429 -5.46 -4.99 4.92
C THR A 429 -5.44 -3.49 4.62
N ALA A 430 -6.08 -3.06 3.52
CA ALA A 430 -6.15 -1.65 3.13
C ALA A 430 -6.93 -0.79 4.15
N GLU A 431 -7.94 -1.37 4.79
CA GLU A 431 -8.69 -0.72 5.88
C GLU A 431 -7.99 -0.84 7.26
N GLY A 432 -6.80 -1.45 7.35
CA GLY A 432 -6.06 -1.62 8.61
C GLY A 432 -6.68 -2.61 9.59
N ARG A 433 -7.62 -3.45 9.12
CA ARG A 433 -8.38 -4.42 9.91
C ARG A 433 -7.71 -5.79 9.99
N VAL A 434 -6.87 -6.12 9.00
CA VAL A 434 -6.05 -7.33 9.00
C VAL A 434 -4.60 -6.93 9.11
N LEU A 435 -3.93 -7.39 10.18
CA LEU A 435 -2.54 -7.06 10.46
C LEU A 435 -1.73 -8.33 10.73
N VAL A 436 -0.49 -8.38 10.25
CA VAL A 436 0.39 -9.56 10.40
C VAL A 436 1.76 -9.12 10.87
N TRP A 437 2.30 -9.86 11.83
CA TRP A 437 3.65 -9.69 12.33
C TRP A 437 4.33 -11.05 12.44
N SER A 438 5.56 -11.15 11.94
CA SER A 438 6.41 -12.34 12.07
C SER A 438 7.47 -12.14 13.15
N ALA A 439 7.70 -13.20 13.92
CA ALA A 439 8.82 -13.32 14.85
C ALA A 439 10.18 -13.39 14.16
N LYS A 440 10.18 -13.71 12.88
CA LYS A 440 11.38 -13.95 12.09
C LYS A 440 11.83 -12.65 11.43
N PRO A 441 13.03 -12.15 11.74
CA PRO A 441 13.48 -10.86 11.23
C PRO A 441 13.46 -10.76 9.70
N GLU A 442 13.79 -11.84 9.00
CA GLU A 442 13.79 -11.89 7.53
C GLU A 442 12.40 -11.75 6.91
N GLU A 443 11.39 -12.39 7.51
CA GLU A 443 9.99 -12.26 7.07
C GLU A 443 9.44 -10.89 7.46
N GLN A 444 9.69 -10.45 8.70
CA GLN A 444 9.19 -9.16 9.18
C GLN A 444 9.79 -7.97 8.43
N ALA A 445 11.04 -8.04 7.97
CA ALA A 445 11.65 -7.01 7.15
C ALA A 445 10.96 -6.84 5.78
N ILE A 446 10.35 -7.91 5.27
CA ILE A 446 9.53 -7.87 4.05
C ILE A 446 8.14 -7.34 4.36
N ILE A 447 7.48 -7.88 5.40
CA ILE A 447 6.13 -7.48 5.82
C ILE A 447 6.09 -5.98 6.17
N ALA A 448 7.12 -5.45 6.83
CA ALA A 448 7.23 -4.04 7.25
C ALA A 448 7.21 -3.02 6.09
N LYS A 449 7.35 -3.46 4.83
CA LYS A 449 7.22 -2.61 3.64
C LYS A 449 5.77 -2.37 3.24
N TYR A 450 4.83 -3.10 3.83
CA TYR A 450 3.43 -3.12 3.43
C TYR A 450 2.50 -2.67 4.56
N PRO A 451 1.32 -2.10 4.23
CA PRO A 451 0.29 -1.75 5.21
C PRO A 451 -0.14 -2.92 6.11
N LEU A 452 -0.03 -4.16 5.61
CA LEU A 452 -0.29 -5.39 6.38
C LEU A 452 0.51 -5.48 7.68
N SER A 453 1.68 -4.82 7.76
CA SER A 453 2.48 -4.80 8.98
C SER A 453 1.82 -4.05 10.14
N GLY A 454 0.89 -3.13 9.84
CA GLY A 454 0.33 -2.18 10.81
C GLY A 454 1.39 -1.29 11.48
N SER A 455 2.57 -1.15 10.89
CA SER A 455 3.63 -0.30 11.40
C SER A 455 3.28 1.16 11.17
N VAL A 456 3.40 1.99 12.21
CA VAL A 456 3.24 3.46 12.09
C VAL A 456 4.58 4.17 11.95
N VAL A 457 5.63 3.39 11.73
CA VAL A 457 7.00 3.83 11.47
C VAL A 457 7.62 2.97 10.37
N GLY A 458 8.69 3.45 9.73
CA GLY A 458 9.43 2.65 8.76
C GLY A 458 8.88 2.75 7.33
N PRO A 459 9.21 1.78 6.45
CA PRO A 459 9.12 1.96 5.01
C PRO A 459 7.70 1.90 4.43
N SER A 460 6.73 1.35 5.15
CA SER A 460 5.32 1.35 4.72
C SER A 460 4.60 2.68 4.95
N VAL A 461 5.21 3.61 5.70
CA VAL A 461 4.59 4.87 6.10
C VAL A 461 4.90 5.95 5.08
N SER A 462 3.86 6.59 4.54
CA SER A 462 4.03 7.70 3.61
C SER A 462 4.75 8.88 4.31
N PRO A 463 5.69 9.58 3.64
CA PRO A 463 6.43 10.68 4.27
C PRO A 463 5.54 11.76 4.87
N ALA A 464 4.38 12.03 4.23
CA ALA A 464 3.39 13.02 4.65
C ALA A 464 2.16 12.38 5.32
N GLU A 465 2.30 11.21 5.94
CA GLU A 465 1.21 10.53 6.63
C GLU A 465 0.86 11.18 7.99
N PHE A 466 -0.43 11.39 8.21
CA PHE A 466 -1.07 11.71 9.48
C PHE A 466 -1.85 10.51 9.98
N GLY A 467 -1.84 10.27 11.30
CA GLY A 467 -2.60 9.21 11.94
C GLY A 467 -3.57 9.75 12.99
N VAL A 468 -4.80 9.26 13.03
CA VAL A 468 -5.76 9.54 14.12
C VAL A 468 -6.24 8.24 14.72
N TYR A 469 -5.87 8.02 15.98
CA TYR A 469 -6.13 6.79 16.69
C TYR A 469 -7.03 7.01 17.90
N PHE A 470 -7.88 6.02 18.20
CA PHE A 470 -8.84 6.09 19.30
C PHE A 470 -8.55 4.99 20.32
N ASN A 471 -8.40 5.37 21.59
CA ASN A 471 -8.35 4.44 22.71
C ASN A 471 -9.50 4.71 23.67
N ASP A 472 -10.40 3.74 23.80
CA ASP A 472 -11.50 3.80 24.77
C ASP A 472 -10.96 3.78 26.19
N GLY A 473 -11.38 4.78 26.97
CA GLY A 473 -11.18 4.88 28.41
C GLY A 473 -12.47 4.65 29.20
N THR A 474 -13.56 4.24 28.56
CA THR A 474 -14.85 3.93 29.20
C THR A 474 -14.77 2.60 29.94
N GLY A 475 -14.07 1.62 29.38
CA GLY A 475 -14.07 0.24 29.88
C GLY A 475 -15.40 -0.46 29.61
N ALA A 476 -16.01 -0.15 28.47
CA ALA A 476 -17.33 -0.62 28.08
C ALA A 476 -17.54 -0.55 26.57
N LYS A 477 -18.62 -1.16 26.06
CA LYS A 477 -18.89 -1.36 24.61
C LYS A 477 -19.58 -0.18 23.94
N MET A 478 -19.41 1.01 24.49
CA MET A 478 -20.15 2.18 24.04
C MET A 478 -19.64 2.75 22.72
N ASP A 479 -18.41 2.43 22.28
CA ASP A 479 -17.91 2.89 20.97
C ASP A 479 -18.70 2.34 19.79
N TYR A 480 -19.46 1.25 19.97
CA TYR A 480 -20.44 0.79 18.98
C TYR A 480 -21.42 1.90 18.56
N TYR A 481 -21.73 2.82 19.49
CA TYR A 481 -22.64 3.93 19.26
C TYR A 481 -21.92 5.24 18.93
N VAL A 482 -20.59 5.26 18.77
CA VAL A 482 -19.86 6.51 18.48
C VAL A 482 -19.59 6.63 16.99
N LYS A 483 -20.17 7.66 16.38
CA LYS A 483 -19.87 8.05 15.01
C LYS A 483 -18.75 9.08 14.99
N ARG A 484 -17.87 8.95 14.02
CA ARG A 484 -16.66 9.78 13.86
C ARG A 484 -16.45 10.18 12.42
N THR A 485 -15.98 11.40 12.22
CA THR A 485 -15.47 11.91 10.95
C THR A 485 -14.15 12.62 11.18
N VAL A 486 -13.18 12.42 10.29
CA VAL A 486 -11.84 13.00 10.34
C VAL A 486 -11.53 13.62 8.99
N HIS A 487 -10.99 14.84 8.98
CA HIS A 487 -10.49 15.46 7.76
C HIS A 487 -9.28 16.35 8.06
N MET A 488 -8.46 16.53 7.03
CA MET A 488 -7.33 17.44 7.08
C MET A 488 -7.71 18.78 6.45
N ILE A 489 -7.20 19.85 7.03
CA ILE A 489 -7.30 21.22 6.53
C ILE A 489 -5.86 21.66 6.24
N LYS A 490 -5.49 21.65 4.96
CA LYS A 490 -4.18 22.11 4.50
C LYS A 490 -4.17 23.63 4.53
N GLU A 491 -3.24 24.17 5.30
CA GLU A 491 -3.05 25.61 5.45
C GLU A 491 -1.98 26.09 4.47
N CYS A 492 -1.95 27.40 4.23
CA CYS A 492 -0.97 27.99 3.34
C CYS A 492 0.43 27.84 3.93
N GLN A 493 1.42 27.55 3.08
CA GLN A 493 2.80 27.47 3.54
C GLN A 493 3.24 28.81 4.13
N GLN A 494 3.88 28.76 5.30
CA GLN A 494 4.48 29.91 5.95
C GLN A 494 5.99 29.65 6.06
N ASP A 495 6.81 30.60 5.60
CA ASP A 495 8.27 30.52 5.65
C ASP A 495 8.87 29.24 5.02
N GLY A 496 8.21 28.68 4.00
CA GLY A 496 8.64 27.46 3.29
C GLY A 496 8.21 26.14 3.95
N TYR A 497 7.49 26.20 5.08
CA TYR A 497 6.94 25.03 5.76
C TYR A 497 5.44 24.90 5.57
N GLY A 498 4.95 23.67 5.45
CA GLY A 498 3.52 23.37 5.49
C GLY A 498 2.97 23.40 6.92
N GLN A 499 1.68 23.72 7.02
CA GLN A 499 0.88 23.57 8.22
C GLN A 499 -0.42 22.85 7.84
N THR A 500 -0.83 21.90 8.66
CA THR A 500 -2.03 21.09 8.45
C THR A 500 -2.76 20.92 9.77
N THR A 501 -4.05 21.25 9.78
CA THR A 501 -4.94 20.96 10.91
C THR A 501 -5.71 19.67 10.66
N VAL A 502 -5.66 18.73 11.61
CA VAL A 502 -6.46 17.50 11.60
C VAL A 502 -7.68 17.73 12.48
N SER A 503 -8.87 17.70 11.89
CA SER A 503 -10.15 17.90 12.58
C SER A 503 -10.89 16.58 12.76
N ILE A 504 -11.18 16.23 14.01
CA ILE A 504 -11.88 15.01 14.44
C ILE A 504 -13.21 15.39 15.08
N THR A 505 -14.33 15.01 14.47
CA THR A 505 -15.66 15.16 15.07
C THR A 505 -16.15 13.80 15.55
N SER A 506 -16.55 13.72 16.82
CA SER A 506 -17.11 12.51 17.43
C SER A 506 -18.49 12.78 18.01
N THR A 507 -19.44 11.89 17.72
CA THR A 507 -20.84 11.97 18.18
C THR A 507 -21.24 10.67 18.85
N ASN A 508 -21.71 10.74 20.09
CA ASN A 508 -22.31 9.59 20.76
C ASN A 508 -23.78 9.47 20.33
N THR A 509 -24.08 8.46 19.51
CA THR A 509 -25.43 8.20 18.96
C THR A 509 -26.24 7.21 19.80
N ALA A 510 -25.79 6.88 21.01
CA ALA A 510 -26.55 6.04 21.93
C ALA A 510 -27.91 6.68 22.27
N PRO A 511 -28.93 5.87 22.62
CA PRO A 511 -30.19 6.38 23.13
C PRO A 511 -29.98 7.35 24.29
N LEU A 512 -30.80 8.40 24.38
CA LEU A 512 -30.68 9.39 25.49
C LEU A 512 -30.90 8.75 26.86
N ASP A 513 -31.65 7.66 26.91
CA ASP A 513 -31.90 6.84 28.10
C ASP A 513 -30.95 5.63 28.22
N ALA A 514 -29.82 5.62 27.49
CA ALA A 514 -28.87 4.49 27.42
C ALA A 514 -28.42 3.98 28.79
N ALA A 515 -28.35 4.85 29.80
CA ALA A 515 -28.02 4.46 31.17
C ALA A 515 -28.99 3.41 31.77
N THR A 516 -30.23 3.37 31.28
CA THR A 516 -31.28 2.44 31.73
C THR A 516 -31.78 1.51 30.64
N SER A 517 -31.69 1.90 29.36
CA SER A 517 -32.18 1.10 28.23
C SER A 517 -31.15 0.11 27.70
N LEU A 518 -29.84 0.34 27.94
CA LEU A 518 -28.78 -0.59 27.56
C LEU A 518 -28.28 -1.39 28.76
N PRO A 519 -27.84 -2.66 28.55
CA PRO A 519 -27.27 -3.46 29.63
C PRO A 519 -26.07 -2.82 30.31
N ALA A 520 -25.90 -3.07 31.61
CA ALA A 520 -24.75 -2.62 32.40
C ALA A 520 -23.40 -3.03 31.78
N TYR A 521 -23.34 -4.20 31.15
CA TYR A 521 -22.15 -4.69 30.47
C TYR A 521 -21.77 -3.88 29.22
N VAL A 522 -22.75 -3.24 28.58
CA VAL A 522 -22.55 -2.35 27.42
C VAL A 522 -22.14 -0.96 27.88
N THR A 523 -22.76 -0.44 28.95
CA THR A 523 -22.54 0.93 29.44
C THR A 523 -21.39 1.07 30.43
N GLY A 524 -20.88 -0.03 30.97
CA GLY A 524 -19.88 -0.06 32.04
C GLY A 524 -20.44 0.31 33.42
N ALA A 525 -21.72 0.70 33.51
CA ALA A 525 -22.45 1.04 34.73
C ALA A 525 -21.77 2.06 35.66
N GLY A 526 -20.84 2.88 35.16
CA GLY A 526 -20.09 3.83 36.01
C GLY A 526 -18.85 3.26 36.68
N ASN A 527 -18.55 1.96 36.52
CA ASN A 527 -17.53 1.25 37.29
C ASN A 527 -16.10 1.80 37.13
N PHE A 528 -15.82 2.49 36.02
CA PHE A 528 -14.51 3.07 35.71
C PHE A 528 -14.49 4.60 35.77
N GLY A 529 -15.48 5.22 36.43
CA GLY A 529 -15.56 6.68 36.58
C GLY A 529 -16.10 7.42 35.34
N VAL A 530 -16.68 6.69 34.38
CA VAL A 530 -17.40 7.22 33.23
C VAL A 530 -18.89 6.93 33.40
N PRO A 531 -19.78 7.94 33.44
CA PRO A 531 -21.21 7.73 33.63
C PRO A 531 -21.81 6.75 32.61
N ALA A 532 -22.75 5.90 33.05
CA ALA A 532 -23.41 4.93 32.18
C ALA A 532 -24.02 5.63 30.94
N GLY A 533 -23.78 5.06 29.75
CA GLY A 533 -24.21 5.62 28.47
C GLY A 533 -23.29 6.70 27.89
N SER A 534 -22.34 7.22 28.67
CA SER A 534 -21.30 8.13 28.16
C SER A 534 -20.10 7.36 27.62
N VAL A 535 -19.32 7.98 26.75
CA VAL A 535 -18.05 7.46 26.25
C VAL A 535 -16.92 8.38 26.65
N GLN A 536 -15.78 7.82 27.04
CA GLN A 536 -14.53 8.55 27.21
C GLN A 536 -13.48 7.97 26.25
N THR A 537 -12.91 8.81 25.39
CA THR A 537 -11.92 8.37 24.38
C THR A 537 -10.67 9.23 24.50
N ASN A 538 -9.50 8.59 24.53
CA ASN A 538 -8.24 9.26 24.24
C ASN A 538 -8.07 9.32 22.71
N VAL A 539 -8.11 10.53 22.16
CA VAL A 539 -7.79 10.79 20.75
C VAL A 539 -6.29 11.02 20.65
N ILE A 540 -5.62 10.21 19.83
CA ILE A 540 -4.17 10.28 19.60
C ILE A 540 -3.92 10.67 18.15
N ALA A 541 -3.30 11.83 17.93
CA ALA A 541 -2.97 12.32 16.59
C ALA A 541 -1.46 12.24 16.34
N TYR A 542 -1.06 11.64 15.23
CA TYR A 542 0.31 11.52 14.74
C TYR A 542 0.50 12.46 13.55
N GLY A 543 1.60 13.21 13.54
CA GLY A 543 2.05 13.98 12.39
C GLY A 543 3.16 13.28 11.60
N PRO A 544 3.55 13.85 10.44
CA PRO A 544 4.68 13.36 9.67
C PRO A 544 6.00 13.57 10.42
N VAL A 545 7.03 12.82 10.02
CA VAL A 545 8.36 12.90 10.63
C VAL A 545 8.90 14.34 10.55
N GLN A 546 9.58 14.77 11.62
CA GLN A 546 10.18 16.12 11.74
C GLN A 546 9.20 17.30 11.83
N ALA A 547 7.88 17.05 11.82
CA ALA A 547 6.88 18.07 12.14
C ALA A 547 6.71 18.24 13.67
N HIS A 548 5.89 19.21 14.07
CA HIS A 548 5.50 19.43 15.47
C HIS A 548 3.99 19.60 15.60
N VAL A 549 3.42 19.20 16.75
CA VAL A 549 2.07 19.62 17.15
C VAL A 549 2.19 20.99 17.81
N GLU A 550 1.52 21.99 17.24
CA GLU A 550 1.61 23.38 17.68
C GLU A 550 0.49 23.75 18.65
N THR A 551 -0.75 23.35 18.32
CA THR A 551 -1.94 23.67 19.09
C THR A 551 -2.97 22.55 19.04
N ALA A 552 -3.82 22.51 20.07
CA ALA A 552 -5.06 21.74 20.07
C ALA A 552 -6.25 22.66 20.37
N SER A 553 -7.41 22.37 19.77
CA SER A 553 -8.69 23.02 20.07
C SER A 553 -9.75 21.96 20.42
N LEU A 554 -10.69 22.32 21.29
CA LEU A 554 -11.90 21.56 21.57
C LEU A 554 -13.10 22.47 21.33
N ASN A 555 -13.95 22.13 20.37
CA ASN A 555 -15.07 22.94 19.90
C ASN A 555 -14.66 24.39 19.52
N GLY A 556 -13.47 24.54 18.93
CA GLY A 556 -12.91 25.84 18.53
C GLY A 556 -12.22 26.62 19.65
N GLU A 557 -12.28 26.16 20.90
CA GLU A 557 -11.57 26.78 22.02
C GLU A 557 -10.21 26.10 22.23
N ARG A 558 -9.14 26.89 22.37
CA ARG A 558 -7.80 26.35 22.61
C ARG A 558 -7.76 25.57 23.92
N THR A 559 -7.13 24.39 23.89
CA THR A 559 -7.03 23.49 25.04
C THR A 559 -5.63 22.89 25.13
N ASP A 560 -5.28 22.40 26.32
CA ASP A 560 -4.06 21.64 26.54
C ASP A 560 -4.18 20.22 25.98
N PHE A 561 -3.03 19.65 25.62
CA PHE A 561 -2.87 18.27 25.17
C PHE A 561 -1.55 17.72 25.72
N ALA A 562 -1.41 16.40 25.75
CA ALA A 562 -0.14 15.77 26.13
C ALA A 562 0.73 15.53 24.86
N PRO A 563 1.89 16.19 24.73
CA PRO A 563 2.79 16.01 23.59
C PRO A 563 3.79 14.87 23.82
N TYR A 564 4.04 14.07 22.79
CA TYR A 564 5.04 13.01 22.77
C TYR A 564 5.70 12.90 21.39
N PHE A 565 6.66 12.00 21.28
CA PHE A 565 7.23 11.55 20.01
C PHE A 565 7.25 10.02 19.97
N HIS A 566 7.03 9.48 18.77
CA HIS A 566 7.27 8.07 18.46
C HIS A 566 8.10 7.99 17.18
N SER A 567 9.37 7.59 17.28
CA SER A 567 10.31 7.54 16.14
C SER A 567 10.33 8.84 15.30
N ASN A 568 10.48 9.99 15.95
CA ASN A 568 10.48 11.34 15.34
C ASN A 568 9.15 11.80 14.69
N ARG A 569 8.07 11.04 14.82
CA ARG A 569 6.72 11.54 14.54
C ARG A 569 6.18 12.25 15.78
N PRO A 570 5.69 13.50 15.68
CA PRO A 570 5.04 14.17 16.79
C PRO A 570 3.70 13.50 17.10
N VAL A 571 3.40 13.32 18.38
CA VAL A 571 2.17 12.68 18.86
C VAL A 571 1.47 13.63 19.84
N ALA A 572 0.17 13.86 19.66
CA ALA A 572 -0.66 14.57 20.60
C ALA A 572 -1.77 13.69 21.14
N VAL A 573 -2.01 13.74 22.44
CA VAL A 573 -3.08 13.00 23.11
C VAL A 573 -4.03 13.97 23.81
N LEU A 574 -5.33 13.85 23.53
CA LEU A 574 -6.40 14.58 24.20
C LEU A 574 -7.54 13.63 24.58
N THR A 575 -8.03 13.74 25.82
CA THR A 575 -9.16 12.94 26.30
C THR A 575 -10.47 13.68 26.06
N LEU A 576 -11.40 13.02 25.40
CA LEU A 576 -12.75 13.47 25.14
C LEU A 576 -13.76 12.67 25.98
N ARG A 577 -14.82 13.33 26.46
CA ARG A 577 -15.99 12.64 27.02
C ARG A 577 -17.26 13.10 26.30
N LEU A 578 -18.14 12.15 25.96
CA LEU A 578 -19.39 12.38 25.25
C LEU A 578 -20.56 11.72 25.97
N ALA A 579 -21.53 12.52 26.43
CA ALA A 579 -22.83 12.01 26.87
C ALA A 579 -23.67 11.53 25.67
N PRO A 580 -24.72 10.70 25.87
CA PRO A 580 -25.65 10.35 24.80
C PRO A 580 -26.18 11.58 24.05
N GLY A 581 -26.12 11.55 22.72
CA GLY A 581 -26.52 12.64 21.84
C GLY A 581 -25.52 13.79 21.70
N GLU A 582 -24.41 13.79 22.46
CA GLU A 582 -23.41 14.85 22.42
C GLU A 582 -22.47 14.69 21.22
N THR A 583 -22.10 15.82 20.61
CA THR A 583 -21.06 15.94 19.58
C THR A 583 -19.97 16.88 20.06
N LYS A 584 -18.71 16.51 19.82
CA LYS A 584 -17.55 17.39 20.03
C LYS A 584 -16.58 17.27 18.87
N THR A 585 -15.86 18.37 18.61
CA THR A 585 -14.81 18.44 17.60
C THR A 585 -13.47 18.76 18.28
N VAL A 586 -12.46 17.95 17.99
CA VAL A 586 -11.08 18.15 18.41
C VAL A 586 -10.26 18.48 17.18
N GLU A 587 -9.42 19.50 17.26
CA GLU A 587 -8.51 19.86 16.17
C GLU A 587 -7.07 19.86 16.68
N PHE A 588 -6.15 19.28 15.91
CA PHE A 588 -4.71 19.36 16.16
C PHE A 588 -4.03 20.03 14.98
N THR A 589 -3.31 21.11 15.23
CA THR A 589 -2.54 21.81 14.20
C THR A 589 -1.10 21.33 14.23
N PHE A 590 -0.64 20.81 13.10
CA PHE A 590 0.73 20.39 12.87
C PHE A 590 1.46 21.40 11.99
N GLY A 591 2.64 21.84 12.42
CA GLY A 591 3.47 22.78 11.68
C GLY A 591 4.88 22.25 11.44
N LYS A 592 5.67 23.07 10.74
CA LYS A 592 7.04 22.73 10.26
C LYS A 592 7.07 21.47 9.38
N ILE A 593 6.03 21.24 8.59
CA ILE A 593 5.96 20.11 7.67
C ILE A 593 6.88 20.41 6.49
N VAL A 594 7.89 19.57 6.29
CA VAL A 594 8.89 19.70 5.20
C VAL A 594 8.54 18.86 3.98
N GLN A 595 7.58 17.95 4.11
CA GLN A 595 7.18 17.07 3.02
C GLN A 595 6.34 17.85 2.00
N HIS A 596 6.66 17.67 0.72
CA HIS A 596 5.99 18.32 -0.40
C HIS A 596 5.00 17.40 -1.12
N THR A 597 4.92 16.13 -0.71
CA THR A 597 3.94 15.17 -1.22
C THR A 597 2.54 15.45 -0.67
N GLU A 598 1.52 14.93 -1.34
CA GLU A 598 0.15 15.05 -0.85
C GLU A 598 0.02 14.32 0.50
N PRO A 599 -0.62 14.94 1.51
CA PRO A 599 -0.77 14.30 2.81
C PRO A 599 -1.75 13.13 2.75
N GLU A 600 -1.40 12.06 3.46
CA GLU A 600 -2.23 10.88 3.62
C GLU A 600 -2.77 10.82 5.05
N LEU A 601 -3.97 10.29 5.23
CA LEU A 601 -4.62 10.16 6.53
C LEU A 601 -4.97 8.70 6.78
N VAL A 602 -4.51 8.17 7.92
CA VAL A 602 -4.92 6.87 8.45
C VAL A 602 -5.69 7.07 9.75
N VAL A 603 -6.69 6.22 9.97
CA VAL A 603 -7.52 6.28 11.19
C VAL A 603 -7.69 4.88 11.79
N THR A 604 -7.92 4.81 13.10
CA THR A 604 -8.36 3.56 13.73
C THR A 604 -9.59 3.00 13.02
N PRO A 605 -9.57 1.73 12.56
CA PRO A 605 -10.76 1.10 11.97
C PRO A 605 -11.84 0.90 13.04
N THR A 606 -12.98 1.57 12.86
CA THR A 606 -14.14 1.48 13.76
C THR A 606 -15.21 0.54 13.20
N VAL A 607 -16.38 0.46 13.85
CA VAL A 607 -17.57 -0.21 13.30
C VAL A 607 -18.06 0.47 12.00
N GLN A 608 -17.80 1.77 11.85
CA GLN A 608 -18.15 2.50 10.63
C GLN A 608 -17.21 2.11 9.47
N PRO A 609 -17.71 2.08 8.22
CA PRO A 609 -16.85 2.01 7.04
C PRO A 609 -15.80 3.14 7.06
N VAL A 610 -14.54 2.82 6.73
CA VAL A 610 -13.44 3.79 6.80
C VAL A 610 -13.70 5.03 5.92
N ASN A 611 -14.34 4.84 4.77
CA ASN A 611 -14.71 5.92 3.85
C ASN A 611 -15.78 6.89 4.41
N ASP A 612 -16.56 6.46 5.41
CA ASP A 612 -17.50 7.34 6.11
C ASP A 612 -16.80 8.12 7.22
N VAL A 613 -15.64 7.62 7.69
CA VAL A 613 -14.82 8.27 8.72
C VAL A 613 -13.89 9.29 8.10
N ILE A 614 -13.14 8.93 7.04
CA ILE A 614 -12.20 9.82 6.39
C ILE A 614 -12.95 10.67 5.35
N LEU A 615 -13.05 11.98 5.60
CA LEU A 615 -13.60 12.92 4.62
C LEU A 615 -12.48 13.55 3.77
N PRO A 616 -12.80 14.07 2.58
CA PRO A 616 -11.81 14.71 1.72
C PRO A 616 -11.04 15.85 2.39
N THR A 617 -9.75 15.94 2.11
CA THR A 617 -8.88 17.04 2.53
C THR A 617 -9.40 18.36 1.99
N LYS A 618 -9.51 19.37 2.87
CA LYS A 618 -9.83 20.75 2.49
C LYS A 618 -8.52 21.53 2.34
N SER A 619 -8.41 22.33 1.29
CA SER A 619 -7.31 23.29 1.14
C SER A 619 -7.82 24.69 1.41
N MET A 620 -7.10 25.46 2.24
CA MET A 620 -7.34 26.89 2.32
C MET A 620 -6.89 27.58 1.03
N VAL A 621 -7.66 28.57 0.59
CA VAL A 621 -7.31 29.39 -0.58
C VAL A 621 -6.21 30.36 -0.15
N CYS A 622 -5.02 30.22 -0.72
CA CYS A 622 -3.91 31.15 -0.49
C CYS A 622 -4.11 32.40 -1.35
N GLY A 623 -4.11 33.57 -0.69
CA GLY A 623 -4.28 34.88 -1.31
C GLY A 623 -2.98 35.50 -1.82
#